data_AF-A0A356NSZ0-F1
#
_entry.id   AF-A0A356NSZ0-F1
#
_cell.length_a   1.000
_cell.length_b   1.000
_cell.length_c   1.000
_cell.angle_alpha   90.00
_cell.angle_beta   90.00
_cell.angle_gamma   90.00
#
_symmetry.space_group_name_H-M   'P 1'
#
loop_
_entity.id
_entity.type
_entity.pdbx_description
1 polymer ?
#
loop_
_entity_poly.entity_id
_entity_poly.type
_entity_poly.pdbx_seq_one_letter_code
_entity_poly.pdbx_strand_id
1 'polypeptide(L)'
;FCEMIARTAELMGVSQIGIGSDLCQDQPDSVVEWMRVGRWTKDIDYGEGSAANAGFPPMPSWFQDNRHFDAIATGLHKQGFSQADVAGIMGENWLNFYDASFGPAE
;
A
#
# COMPACT_ATOMS: atom_id res chain seq x y z
N PHE A 1 -0.07 9.98 -6.78
CA PHE A 1 0.30 9.19 -5.57
C PHE A 1 1.02 10.06 -4.54
N CYS A 2 2.24 10.55 -4.79
CA CYS A 2 2.98 11.33 -3.78
C CYS A 2 2.30 12.64 -3.35
N GLU A 3 1.57 13.32 -4.24
CA GLU A 3 0.74 14.48 -3.87
C GLU A 3 -0.36 14.12 -2.86
N MET A 4 -1.00 12.95 -3.02
CA MET A 4 -1.97 12.43 -2.04
C MET A 4 -1.30 12.25 -0.67
N ILE A 5 -0.08 11.70 -0.64
CA ILE A 5 0.70 11.54 0.59
C ILE A 5 1.00 12.91 1.23
N ALA A 6 1.36 13.93 0.45
CA ALA A 6 1.57 15.29 0.96
C ALA A 6 0.31 15.86 1.62
N ARG A 7 -0.85 15.72 0.96
CA ARG A 7 -2.13 16.15 1.54
C ARG A 7 -2.49 15.35 2.80
N THR A 8 -2.18 14.06 2.85
CA THR A 8 -2.35 13.26 4.07
C THR A 8 -1.41 13.76 5.18
N ALA A 9 -0.16 14.09 4.86
CA ALA A 9 0.79 14.62 5.85
C ALA A 9 0.33 15.96 6.44
N GLU A 10 -0.30 16.82 5.63
CA GLU A 10 -0.95 18.05 6.11
C GLU A 10 -2.10 17.78 7.08
N LEU A 11 -2.81 16.66 6.92
CA LEU A 11 -3.99 16.32 7.73
C LEU A 11 -3.63 15.64 9.06
N MET A 12 -2.70 14.70 9.07
CA MET A 12 -2.43 13.84 10.24
C MET A 12 -0.97 13.86 10.72
N GLY A 13 -0.10 14.62 10.05
CA GLY A 13 1.34 14.65 10.32
C GLY A 13 2.10 13.54 9.60
N VAL A 14 3.28 13.89 9.10
CA VAL A 14 4.13 12.99 8.31
C VAL A 14 4.58 11.75 9.07
N SER A 15 4.77 11.84 10.40
CA SER A 15 5.20 10.72 11.25
C SER A 15 4.14 9.64 11.44
N GLN A 16 2.90 9.90 11.00
CA GLN A 16 1.77 8.97 11.12
C GLN A 16 1.49 8.21 9.82
N ILE A 17 2.36 8.34 8.81
CA ILE A 17 2.16 7.76 7.47
C ILE A 17 3.13 6.60 7.25
N GLY A 18 2.60 5.49 6.76
CA GLY A 18 3.39 4.37 6.26
C GLY A 18 2.85 3.88 4.91
N ILE A 19 3.59 2.99 4.25
CA ILE A 19 3.21 2.38 2.97
C ILE A 19 2.70 0.96 3.20
N GLY A 20 1.58 0.61 2.57
CA GLY A 20 1.12 -0.75 2.36
C GLY A 20 0.80 -0.92 0.89
N SER A 21 1.63 -1.63 0.15
CA SER A 21 1.59 -1.61 -1.33
C SER A 21 0.48 -2.45 -1.94
N ASP A 22 -0.08 -3.39 -1.17
CA ASP A 22 -1.08 -4.36 -1.62
C ASP A 22 -0.66 -5.10 -2.91
N LEU A 23 0.63 -5.40 -3.01
CA LEU A 23 1.20 -6.08 -4.18
C LEU A 23 0.77 -7.54 -4.19
N CYS A 24 -0.08 -7.91 -5.14
CA CYS A 24 -0.53 -9.29 -5.37
C CYS A 24 0.32 -9.98 -6.45
N GLN A 25 1.65 -9.83 -6.37
CA GLN A 25 2.57 -10.36 -7.37
C GLN A 25 2.46 -11.88 -7.51
N ASP A 26 2.47 -12.35 -8.76
CA ASP A 26 2.43 -13.76 -9.15
C ASP A 26 1.23 -14.54 -8.59
N GLN A 27 0.16 -13.85 -8.18
CA GLN A 27 -1.07 -14.49 -7.72
C GLN A 27 -2.01 -14.76 -8.90
N PRO A 28 -2.54 -15.99 -9.05
CA PRO A 28 -3.53 -16.29 -10.07
C PRO A 28 -4.91 -15.72 -9.70
N ASP A 29 -5.78 -15.55 -10.70
CA ASP A 29 -7.14 -15.01 -10.52
C ASP A 29 -7.97 -15.78 -9.48
N SER A 30 -7.72 -17.08 -9.32
CA SER A 30 -8.39 -17.90 -8.30
C SER A 30 -8.17 -17.39 -6.87
N VAL A 31 -7.07 -16.69 -6.61
CA VAL A 31 -6.78 -16.10 -5.29
C VAL A 31 -7.66 -14.89 -5.04
N VAL A 32 -7.75 -13.96 -5.99
CA VAL A 32 -8.63 -12.78 -5.81
C VAL A 32 -10.09 -13.19 -5.79
N GLU A 33 -10.47 -14.19 -6.57
CA GLU A 33 -11.82 -14.75 -6.54
C GLU A 33 -12.12 -15.27 -5.14
N TRP A 34 -11.27 -16.15 -4.59
CA TRP A 34 -11.42 -16.65 -3.22
C TRP A 34 -11.48 -15.52 -2.18
N MET A 35 -10.66 -14.48 -2.30
CA MET A 35 -10.68 -13.32 -1.40
C MET A 35 -12.03 -12.57 -1.43
N ARG A 36 -12.70 -12.52 -2.59
CA ARG A 36 -13.98 -11.82 -2.78
C ARG A 36 -15.18 -12.68 -2.39
N VAL A 37 -15.24 -13.93 -2.82
CA VAL A 37 -16.38 -14.82 -2.51
C VAL A 37 -16.27 -15.50 -1.14
N GLY A 38 -15.10 -15.68 -0.56
CA GLY A 38 -14.96 -16.38 0.70
C GLY A 38 -15.60 -17.79 0.69
N ARG A 39 -15.73 -18.42 1.85
CA ARG A 39 -16.14 -19.84 1.94
C ARG A 39 -17.64 -20.08 1.76
N TRP A 40 -18.48 -19.10 2.09
CA TRP A 40 -19.93 -19.29 2.24
C TRP A 40 -20.78 -18.42 1.31
N THR A 41 -20.17 -17.67 0.40
CA THR A 41 -20.91 -16.87 -0.58
C THR A 41 -21.35 -17.76 -1.72
N LYS A 42 -22.61 -17.63 -2.12
CA LYS A 42 -23.26 -18.47 -3.13
C LYS A 42 -23.30 -17.82 -4.51
N ASP A 43 -22.96 -16.54 -4.58
CA ASP A 43 -22.92 -15.72 -5.78
C ASP A 43 -21.51 -15.14 -5.96
N ILE A 44 -21.08 -14.94 -7.20
CA ILE A 44 -19.76 -14.39 -7.49
C ILE A 44 -19.75 -12.88 -7.20
N ASP A 45 -18.80 -12.44 -6.38
CA ASP A 45 -18.48 -11.02 -6.17
C ASP A 45 -17.23 -10.64 -6.98
N TYR A 46 -17.40 -9.73 -7.94
CA TYR A 46 -16.31 -9.21 -8.75
C TYR A 46 -15.66 -7.95 -8.13
N GLY A 47 -16.17 -7.45 -7.00
CA GLY A 47 -15.88 -6.15 -6.38
C GLY A 47 -15.67 -5.02 -7.39
N GLU A 48 -14.52 -4.33 -7.35
CA GLU A 48 -14.17 -3.27 -8.32
C GLU A 48 -13.97 -3.76 -9.79
N GLY A 49 -14.05 -5.07 -10.04
CA GLY A 49 -13.90 -5.70 -11.35
C GLY A 49 -15.25 -6.01 -12.02
N SER A 50 -15.21 -6.88 -13.02
CA SER A 50 -16.42 -7.41 -13.67
C SER A 50 -16.18 -8.80 -14.23
N ALA A 51 -17.24 -9.47 -14.69
CA ALA A 51 -17.10 -10.76 -15.40
C ALA A 51 -16.18 -10.68 -16.63
N ALA A 52 -16.07 -9.51 -17.27
CA ALA A 52 -15.20 -9.28 -18.43
C ALA A 52 -13.81 -8.76 -18.03
N ASN A 53 -13.59 -8.41 -16.76
CA ASN A 53 -12.35 -7.90 -16.21
C ASN A 53 -12.15 -8.49 -14.81
N ALA A 54 -12.02 -9.82 -14.79
CA ALA A 54 -11.74 -10.59 -13.58
C ALA A 54 -10.24 -10.54 -13.25
N GLY A 55 -9.88 -10.89 -12.02
CA GLY A 55 -8.50 -10.90 -11.57
C GLY A 55 -8.09 -9.65 -10.80
N PHE A 56 -6.80 -9.63 -10.41
CA PHE A 56 -6.20 -8.44 -9.83
C PHE A 56 -6.02 -7.37 -10.93
N PRO A 57 -6.32 -6.10 -10.66
CA PRO A 57 -6.07 -5.05 -11.63
C PRO A 57 -4.56 -4.98 -11.93
N PRO A 58 -4.16 -4.63 -13.16
CA PRO A 58 -2.75 -4.43 -13.47
C PRO A 58 -2.18 -3.32 -12.58
N MET A 59 -1.01 -3.58 -12.00
CA MET A 59 -0.29 -2.56 -11.23
C MET A 59 0.08 -1.37 -12.13
N PRO A 60 0.13 -0.15 -11.59
CA PRO A 60 0.45 1.03 -12.37
C PRO A 60 1.86 0.93 -12.95
N SER A 61 2.07 1.53 -14.13
CA SER A 61 3.34 1.41 -14.87
C SER A 61 4.58 1.89 -14.09
N TRP A 62 4.40 2.79 -13.13
CA TRP A 62 5.46 3.34 -12.28
C TRP A 62 5.76 2.50 -11.02
N PHE A 63 4.96 1.47 -10.72
CA PHE A 63 5.12 0.61 -9.54
C PHE A 63 4.52 -0.79 -9.79
N GLN A 64 5.18 -1.56 -10.66
CA GLN A 64 4.69 -2.87 -11.09
C GLN A 64 4.98 -3.99 -10.09
N ASP A 65 6.03 -3.84 -9.28
CA ASP A 65 6.53 -4.86 -8.38
C ASP A 65 7.43 -4.26 -7.30
N ASN A 66 7.86 -5.10 -6.35
CA ASN A 66 8.69 -4.72 -5.21
C ASN A 66 10.04 -4.06 -5.55
N ARG A 67 10.53 -4.15 -6.79
CA ARG A 67 11.79 -3.49 -7.20
C ARG A 67 11.61 -1.99 -7.42
N HIS A 68 10.37 -1.51 -7.54
CA HIS A 68 10.04 -0.12 -7.86
C HIS A 68 9.78 0.77 -6.62
N PHE A 69 10.08 0.31 -5.41
CA PHE A 69 9.92 1.15 -4.20
C PHE A 69 10.77 2.43 -4.24
N ASP A 70 11.88 2.44 -4.96
CA ASP A 70 12.71 3.61 -5.20
C ASP A 70 11.97 4.72 -5.97
N ALA A 71 11.00 4.37 -6.82
CA ALA A 71 10.14 5.31 -7.52
C ALA A 71 9.27 6.12 -6.54
N ILE A 72 8.80 5.50 -5.45
CA ILE A 72 8.03 6.19 -4.41
C ILE A 72 8.93 7.20 -3.69
N ALA A 73 10.11 6.77 -3.23
CA ALA A 73 11.07 7.66 -2.56
C ALA A 73 11.46 8.86 -3.44
N THR A 74 11.73 8.61 -4.73
CA THR A 74 12.02 9.66 -5.71
C THR A 74 10.84 10.62 -5.89
N GLY A 75 9.61 10.09 -5.96
CA GLY A 75 8.40 10.91 -6.08
C GLY A 75 8.11 11.74 -4.84
N LEU A 76 8.37 11.21 -3.64
CA LEU A 76 8.22 11.96 -2.39
C LEU A 76 9.22 13.13 -2.31
N HIS A 77 10.48 12.90 -2.67
CA HIS A 77 11.46 13.98 -2.76
C HIS A 77 11.02 15.08 -3.74
N LYS A 78 10.49 14.71 -4.91
CA LYS A 78 9.94 15.67 -5.89
C LYS A 78 8.77 16.47 -5.34
N GLN A 79 8.01 15.92 -4.40
CA GLN A 79 6.90 16.60 -3.73
C GLN A 79 7.37 17.57 -2.63
N GLY A 80 8.66 17.59 -2.29
CA GLY A 80 9.25 18.50 -1.31
C GLY A 80 9.50 17.90 0.07
N PHE A 81 9.29 16.58 0.24
CA PHE A 81 9.63 15.90 1.49
C PHE A 81 11.14 15.88 1.74
N SER A 82 11.53 16.11 3.00
CA SER A 82 12.92 16.01 3.42
C SER A 82 13.41 14.56 3.40
N GLN A 83 14.72 14.34 3.49
CA GLN A 83 15.28 12.99 3.59
C GLN A 83 14.75 12.23 4.81
N ALA A 84 14.58 12.92 5.95
CA ALA A 84 14.03 12.32 7.15
C ALA A 84 12.55 11.95 6.97
N ASP A 85 11.75 12.81 6.31
CA ASP A 85 10.35 12.50 6.01
C ASP A 85 10.21 11.29 5.08
N VAL A 86 11.06 11.22 4.05
CA VAL A 86 11.08 10.08 3.13
C VAL A 86 11.46 8.80 3.88
N ALA A 87 12.49 8.83 4.73
CA ALA A 87 12.87 7.67 5.55
C ALA A 87 11.73 7.24 6.49
N GLY A 88 11.06 8.21 7.12
CA GLY A 88 9.81 8.06 7.88
C GLY A 88 8.75 7.27 7.11
N ILE A 89 8.27 7.84 6.00
CA ILE A 89 7.19 7.28 5.19
C ILE A 89 7.56 5.91 4.62
N MET A 90 8.82 5.72 4.21
CA MET A 90 9.30 4.50 3.57
C MET A 90 9.52 3.35 4.55
N GLY A 91 9.55 3.59 5.87
CA GLY A 91 9.59 2.50 6.84
C GLY A 91 9.82 2.90 8.30
N GLU A 92 10.53 4.00 8.59
CA GLU A 92 10.86 4.34 9.98
C GLU A 92 9.62 4.65 10.83
N ASN A 93 8.56 5.21 10.25
CA ASN A 93 7.30 5.43 10.98
C ASN A 93 6.64 4.12 11.39
N TRP A 94 6.65 3.12 10.51
CA TRP A 94 6.17 1.77 10.84
C TRP A 94 7.03 1.15 11.94
N LEU A 95 8.36 1.23 11.80
CA LEU A 95 9.30 0.71 12.81
C LEU A 95 9.02 1.32 14.19
N ASN A 96 8.92 2.64 14.26
CA ASN A 96 8.61 3.37 15.50
C ASN A 96 7.28 2.94 16.10
N PHE A 97 6.25 2.72 15.26
CA PHE A 97 4.96 2.22 15.72
C PHE A 97 5.08 0.82 16.33
N TYR A 98 5.82 -0.09 15.69
CA TYR A 98 6.02 -1.45 16.22
C TYR A 98 6.80 -1.43 17.54
N ASP A 99 7.89 -0.65 17.62
CA ASP A 99 8.70 -0.53 18.83
C ASP A 99 7.89 0.01 20.02
N ALA A 100 6.99 0.96 19.78
CA ALA A 100 6.16 1.56 20.83
C ALA A 100 4.94 0.71 21.23
N SER A 101 4.41 -0.11 20.31
CA SER A 101 3.10 -0.75 20.51
C SER A 101 3.18 -2.20 20.99
N PHE A 102 4.31 -2.88 20.77
CA PHE A 102 4.45 -4.32 21.06
C PHE A 102 5.55 -4.62 22.10
N GLY A 103 5.90 -3.64 22.93
CA GLY A 103 6.71 -3.84 24.12
C GLY A 103 6.02 -4.73 25.17
N PRO A 104 6.77 -5.21 26.18
CA PRO A 104 6.17 -5.98 27.28
C PRO A 104 5.06 -5.16 27.96
N ALA A 105 3.96 -5.83 28.31
CA ALA A 105 2.93 -5.22 29.13
C ALA A 105 3.52 -4.88 30.50
N GLU A 106 3.30 -3.64 30.95
CA GLU A 106 3.63 -3.20 32.32
C GLU A 106 2.76 -3.91 33.36
#